data_AF-A0A7J2V047-F1
#
_entry.id   AF-A0A7J2V047-F1
#
_cell.length_a   1.000
_cell.length_b   1.000
_cell.length_c   1.000
_cell.angle_alpha   90.00
_cell.angle_beta   90.00
_cell.angle_gamma   90.00
#
_symmetry.space_group_name_H-M   'P 1'
#
loop_
_entity.id
_entity.type
_entity.pdbx_description
1 polymer ?
#
loop_
_entity_poly.entity_id
_entity_poly.type
_entity_poly.pdbx_seq_one_letter_code
_entity_poly.pdbx_strand_id
1 'polypeptide(L)'
;MPARKRKGERYIDRWLREHPQVRVYLSREDYELVKRIAEERKTTMSEVIREAVKNLRIRLEVEKERAKAYNRGYRTGYSDAIDMFIDDPTSFYSIMMDRAKARGLKNFEPALFTAPCSVCGKPMIFNHKDPEWASKIRPYLLVDFKHWVHTDCAKKMEG
;
A
#
# COMPACT_ATOMS: atom_id res chain seq x y z
N MET A 1 63.14 12.01 -13.35
CA MET A 1 62.54 11.39 -12.15
C MET A 1 62.21 9.95 -12.47
N PRO A 2 62.71 8.94 -11.74
CA PRO A 2 62.41 7.55 -12.07
C PRO A 2 60.94 7.25 -11.76
N ALA A 3 60.24 6.63 -12.70
CA ALA A 3 58.84 6.23 -12.56
C ALA A 3 58.68 5.24 -11.41
N ARG A 4 57.84 5.57 -10.42
CA ARG A 4 57.44 4.64 -9.34
C ARG A 4 56.82 3.40 -9.97
N LYS A 5 57.49 2.23 -9.87
CA LYS A 5 56.90 0.93 -10.20
C LYS A 5 55.55 0.81 -9.47
N ARG A 6 54.44 0.70 -10.21
CA ARG A 6 53.13 0.35 -9.64
C ARG A 6 53.29 -0.98 -8.93
N LYS A 7 53.21 -0.96 -7.60
CA LYS A 7 53.26 -2.16 -6.76
C LYS A 7 52.08 -3.03 -7.19
N GLY A 8 52.34 -4.23 -7.70
CA GLY A 8 51.28 -5.17 -8.07
C GLY A 8 50.36 -5.40 -6.88
N GLU A 9 49.06 -5.32 -7.11
CA GLU A 9 48.03 -5.53 -6.09
C GLU A 9 48.25 -6.91 -5.45
N ARG A 10 48.42 -6.96 -4.12
CA ARG A 10 48.64 -8.25 -3.45
C ARG A 10 47.34 -9.03 -3.44
N TYR A 11 47.43 -10.35 -3.39
CA TYR A 11 46.26 -11.23 -3.28
C TYR A 11 45.32 -10.81 -2.15
N ILE A 12 45.89 -10.40 -1.00
CA ILE A 12 45.11 -9.94 0.15
C ILE A 12 44.34 -8.64 -0.12
N ASP A 13 44.90 -7.74 -0.92
CA ASP A 13 44.25 -6.48 -1.29
C ASP A 13 43.03 -6.76 -2.19
N ARG A 14 43.15 -7.72 -3.13
CA ARG A 14 42.03 -8.21 -3.94
C ARG A 14 40.95 -8.90 -3.10
N TRP A 15 41.37 -9.77 -2.18
CA TRP A 15 40.45 -10.53 -1.33
C TRP A 15 39.62 -9.63 -0.41
N LEU A 16 40.26 -8.62 0.21
CA LEU A 16 39.58 -7.65 1.08
C LEU A 16 38.60 -6.73 0.33
N ARG A 17 38.81 -6.52 -0.98
CA ARG A 17 37.86 -5.78 -1.81
C ARG A 17 36.53 -6.51 -1.98
N GLU A 18 36.58 -7.84 -2.05
CA GLU A 18 35.40 -8.71 -2.13
C GLU A 18 34.84 -9.07 -0.75
N HIS A 19 35.68 -9.00 0.30
CA HIS A 19 35.35 -9.38 1.67
C HIS A 19 35.68 -8.23 2.64
N PRO A 20 34.88 -7.16 2.64
CA PRO A 20 35.12 -6.01 3.50
C PRO A 20 35.14 -6.43 4.98
N GLN A 21 36.19 -6.04 5.70
CA GLN A 21 36.29 -6.34 7.12
C GLN A 21 35.36 -5.42 7.92
N VAL A 22 34.53 -6.01 8.76
CA VAL A 22 33.74 -5.30 9.76
C VAL A 22 34.30 -5.61 11.14
N ARG A 23 34.60 -4.59 11.93
CA ARG A 23 34.91 -4.71 13.36
C ARG A 23 33.80 -4.05 14.16
N VAL A 24 33.29 -4.76 15.15
CA VAL A 24 32.21 -4.28 16.03
C VAL A 24 32.64 -4.42 17.47
N TYR A 25 32.34 -3.42 18.27
CA TYR A 25 32.47 -3.45 19.72
C TYR A 25 31.10 -3.73 20.30
N LEU A 26 31.00 -4.79 21.11
CA LEU A 26 29.76 -5.18 21.78
C LEU A 26 29.73 -4.60 23.19
N SER A 27 28.52 -4.38 23.71
CA SER A 27 28.36 -4.17 25.15
C SER A 27 28.84 -5.44 25.89
N ARG A 28 29.18 -5.28 27.18
CA ARG A 28 29.58 -6.44 28.00
C ARG A 28 28.47 -7.50 28.05
N GLU A 29 27.21 -7.06 28.11
CA GLU A 29 26.03 -7.93 28.13
C GLU A 29 25.86 -8.70 26.81
N ASP A 30 25.92 -8.02 25.66
CA ASP A 30 25.80 -8.66 24.34
C ASP A 30 26.95 -9.63 24.06
N TYR A 31 28.17 -9.28 24.49
CA TYR A 31 29.32 -10.17 24.38
C TYR A 31 29.12 -11.48 25.14
N GLU A 32 28.73 -11.41 26.42
CA GLU A 32 28.49 -12.59 27.24
C GLU A 32 27.30 -13.41 26.72
N LEU A 33 26.28 -12.76 26.15
CA LEU A 33 25.18 -13.44 25.49
C LEU A 33 25.66 -14.26 24.28
N VAL A 34 26.41 -13.64 23.35
CA VAL A 34 26.92 -14.34 22.16
C VAL A 34 27.86 -15.47 22.55
N LYS A 35 28.69 -15.26 23.57
CA LYS A 35 29.60 -16.27 24.11
C LYS A 35 28.83 -17.47 24.65
N ARG A 36 27.80 -17.24 25.47
CA ARG A 36 26.95 -18.31 26.02
C ARG A 36 26.26 -19.12 24.94
N ILE A 37 25.70 -18.45 23.92
CA ILE A 37 25.07 -19.12 22.77
C ILE A 37 26.10 -19.99 22.02
N ALA A 38 27.32 -19.49 21.85
CA ALA A 38 28.39 -20.23 21.19
C ALA A 38 28.78 -21.49 21.99
N GLU A 39 28.92 -21.37 23.30
CA GLU A 39 29.21 -22.48 24.22
C GLU A 39 28.09 -23.54 24.22
N GLU A 40 26.84 -23.12 24.36
CA GLU A 40 25.65 -24.01 24.34
C GLU A 40 25.53 -24.78 23.02
N ARG A 41 25.80 -24.11 21.89
CA ARG A 41 25.73 -24.70 20.55
C ARG A 41 27.02 -25.40 20.11
N LYS A 42 28.07 -25.42 20.95
CA LYS A 42 29.40 -25.97 20.65
C LYS A 42 29.97 -25.42 19.33
N THR A 43 29.89 -24.11 19.14
CA THR A 43 30.30 -23.38 17.93
C THR A 43 31.14 -22.16 18.30
N THR A 44 31.66 -21.42 17.33
CA THR A 44 32.39 -20.18 17.58
C THR A 44 31.46 -18.97 17.60
N MET A 45 31.82 -17.92 18.35
CA MET A 45 31.07 -16.65 18.34
C MET A 45 30.94 -16.07 16.92
N SER A 46 31.97 -16.24 16.10
CA SER A 46 31.96 -15.83 14.69
C SER A 46 30.89 -16.56 13.87
N GLU A 47 30.69 -17.85 14.11
CA GLU A 47 29.64 -18.64 13.45
C GLU A 47 28.25 -18.21 13.91
N VAL A 48 28.05 -17.96 15.20
CA VAL A 48 26.79 -17.41 15.75
C VAL A 48 26.44 -16.08 15.05
N ILE A 49 27.39 -15.17 14.95
CA ILE A 49 27.18 -13.87 14.30
C ILE A 49 26.87 -14.04 12.81
N ARG A 50 27.61 -14.90 12.10
CA ARG A 50 27.36 -15.18 10.67
C ARG A 50 25.98 -15.78 10.44
N GLU A 51 25.55 -16.72 11.30
CA GLU A 51 24.22 -17.31 11.25
C GLU A 51 23.13 -16.24 11.48
N ALA A 52 23.33 -15.37 12.48
CA ALA A 52 22.41 -14.26 12.74
C ALA A 52 22.27 -13.32 11.53
N VAL A 53 23.39 -12.94 10.89
CA VAL A 53 23.37 -12.12 9.68
C VAL A 53 22.66 -12.82 8.52
N LYS A 54 22.91 -14.12 8.33
CA LYS A 54 22.21 -14.93 7.30
C LYS A 54 20.70 -14.94 7.56
N ASN A 55 20.29 -15.15 8.80
CA ASN A 55 18.88 -15.17 9.18
C ASN A 55 18.22 -13.79 9.01
N LEU A 56 18.92 -12.71 9.34
CA LEU A 56 18.46 -11.34 9.07
C LEU A 56 18.25 -11.11 7.57
N ARG A 57 19.18 -11.57 6.72
CA ARG A 57 19.04 -11.45 5.26
C ARG A 57 17.77 -12.16 4.77
N ILE A 58 17.53 -13.38 5.23
CA ILE A 58 16.32 -14.15 4.87
C ILE A 58 15.05 -13.39 5.29
N ARG A 59 15.01 -12.84 6.52
CA ARG A 59 13.86 -12.05 6.98
C ARG A 59 13.62 -10.83 6.10
N LEU A 60 14.67 -10.10 5.76
CA LEU A 60 14.58 -8.92 4.89
C LEU A 60 14.07 -9.29 3.48
N GLU A 61 14.52 -10.42 2.92
CA GLU A 61 14.02 -10.93 1.64
C GLU A 61 12.53 -11.29 1.72
N VAL A 62 12.11 -11.99 2.78
CA VAL A 62 10.70 -12.34 3.01
C VAL A 62 9.83 -11.09 3.16
N GLU A 63 10.28 -10.09 3.92
CA GLU A 63 9.57 -8.82 4.08
C GLU A 63 9.43 -8.08 2.75
N LYS A 64 10.49 -8.08 1.94
CA LYS A 64 10.46 -7.48 0.60
C LYS A 64 9.45 -8.17 -0.31
N GLU A 65 9.41 -9.50 -0.32
CA GLU A 65 8.42 -10.25 -1.10
C GLU A 65 7.00 -10.05 -0.57
N ARG A 66 6.82 -9.99 0.75
CA ARG A 66 5.53 -9.66 1.37
C ARG A 66 5.05 -8.27 0.97
N ALA A 67 5.94 -7.28 0.96
CA ALA A 67 5.61 -5.92 0.52
C ALA A 67 5.22 -5.89 -0.98
N LYS A 68 5.93 -6.63 -1.83
CA LYS A 68 5.56 -6.78 -3.25
C LYS A 68 4.20 -7.46 -3.42
N ALA A 69 3.95 -8.54 -2.69
CA ALA A 69 2.67 -9.26 -2.73
C ALA A 69 1.52 -8.38 -2.26
N TYR A 70 1.71 -7.64 -1.17
CA TYR A 70 0.75 -6.64 -0.69
C TYR A 70 0.46 -5.57 -1.75
N ASN A 71 1.49 -4.98 -2.34
CA ASN A 71 1.33 -3.96 -3.39
C ASN A 71 0.61 -4.50 -4.62
N ARG A 72 0.89 -5.75 -5.02
CA ARG A 72 0.16 -6.42 -6.10
C ARG A 72 -1.31 -6.61 -5.73
N GLY A 73 -1.60 -7.21 -4.58
CA GLY A 73 -2.97 -7.41 -4.12
C GLY A 73 -3.77 -6.11 -3.99
N TYR A 74 -3.13 -5.04 -3.50
CA TYR A 74 -3.73 -3.71 -3.44
C TYR A 74 -4.08 -3.18 -4.83
N ARG A 75 -3.15 -3.26 -5.79
CA ARG A 75 -3.38 -2.81 -7.17
C ARG A 75 -4.48 -3.62 -7.87
N THR A 76 -4.45 -4.93 -7.72
CA THR A 76 -5.49 -5.82 -8.26
C THR A 76 -6.84 -5.48 -7.67
N GLY A 77 -6.98 -5.47 -6.34
CA GLY A 77 -8.25 -5.15 -5.70
C GLY A 77 -8.75 -3.73 -5.98
N TYR A 78 -7.86 -2.78 -6.26
CA TYR A 78 -8.25 -1.45 -6.73
C TYR A 78 -8.78 -1.48 -8.17
N SER A 79 -8.13 -2.22 -9.08
CA SER A 79 -8.61 -2.44 -10.45
C SER A 79 -9.97 -3.12 -10.43
N ASP A 80 -10.10 -4.23 -9.70
CA ASP A 80 -11.36 -4.99 -9.61
C ASP A 80 -12.51 -4.12 -9.08
N ALA A 81 -12.23 -3.20 -8.16
CA ALA A 81 -13.23 -2.26 -7.65
C ALA A 81 -13.65 -1.23 -8.71
N ILE A 82 -12.73 -0.77 -9.56
CA ILE A 82 -13.06 0.11 -10.71
C ILE A 82 -13.87 -0.68 -11.74
N ASP A 83 -13.43 -1.89 -12.08
CA ASP A 83 -14.09 -2.74 -13.06
C ASP A 83 -15.52 -3.06 -12.59
N MET A 84 -15.71 -3.36 -11.30
CA MET A 84 -17.04 -3.53 -10.71
C MET A 84 -17.88 -2.25 -10.78
N PHE A 85 -17.30 -1.07 -10.58
CA PHE A 85 -18.04 0.18 -10.74
C PHE A 85 -18.52 0.40 -12.19
N ILE A 86 -17.74 -0.07 -13.17
CA ILE A 86 -18.07 0.04 -14.60
C ILE A 86 -19.12 -1.01 -15.00
N ASP A 87 -18.90 -2.27 -14.63
CA ASP A 87 -19.67 -3.42 -15.13
C ASP A 87 -20.91 -3.75 -14.28
N ASP A 88 -20.84 -3.53 -12.95
CA ASP A 88 -21.93 -3.80 -12.01
C ASP A 88 -22.01 -2.72 -10.90
N PRO A 89 -22.44 -1.49 -11.26
CA PRO A 89 -22.51 -0.37 -10.33
C PRO A 89 -23.47 -0.63 -9.15
N THR A 90 -24.45 -1.52 -9.29
CA THR A 90 -25.39 -1.87 -8.21
C THR A 90 -24.70 -2.66 -7.12
N SER A 91 -23.95 -3.71 -7.49
CA SER A 91 -23.17 -4.48 -6.52
C SER A 91 -22.06 -3.64 -5.90
N PHE A 92 -21.37 -2.82 -6.70
CA PHE A 92 -20.39 -1.86 -6.18
C PHE A 92 -20.99 -0.97 -5.09
N TYR A 93 -22.18 -0.41 -5.35
CA TYR A 93 -22.89 0.43 -4.38
C TYR A 93 -23.20 -0.33 -3.09
N SER A 94 -23.74 -1.54 -3.19
CA SER A 94 -24.07 -2.36 -2.01
C SER A 94 -22.84 -2.65 -1.15
N ILE A 95 -21.74 -3.10 -1.76
CA ILE A 95 -20.49 -3.42 -1.07
C ILE A 95 -19.91 -2.17 -0.39
N MET A 96 -19.96 -1.02 -1.06
CA MET A 96 -19.52 0.25 -0.48
C MET A 96 -20.36 0.62 0.75
N MET A 97 -21.69 0.45 0.71
CA MET A 97 -22.58 0.74 1.83
C MET A 97 -22.32 -0.18 3.03
N ASP A 98 -22.13 -1.48 2.80
CA ASP A 98 -21.76 -2.44 3.85
C ASP A 98 -20.42 -2.05 4.50
N ARG A 99 -19.45 -1.64 3.68
CA ARG A 99 -18.15 -1.18 4.17
C ARG A 99 -18.25 0.13 4.96
N ALA A 100 -19.09 1.07 4.54
CA ALA A 100 -19.33 2.30 5.27
C ALA A 100 -19.96 2.02 6.65
N LYS A 101 -20.93 1.11 6.69
CA LYS A 101 -21.55 0.62 7.93
C LYS A 101 -20.55 -0.07 8.85
N ALA A 102 -19.72 -0.97 8.32
CA ALA A 102 -18.67 -1.64 9.09
C ALA A 102 -17.64 -0.67 9.68
N ARG A 103 -17.42 0.48 9.02
CA ARG A 103 -16.57 1.57 9.51
C ARG A 103 -17.26 2.51 10.50
N GLY A 104 -18.55 2.30 10.80
CA GLY A 104 -19.32 3.16 11.69
C GLY A 104 -19.67 4.53 11.11
N LEU A 105 -19.64 4.70 9.78
CA LEU A 105 -20.02 5.95 9.14
C LEU A 105 -21.54 6.13 9.21
N LYS A 106 -21.99 7.01 10.11
CA LYS A 106 -23.41 7.38 10.24
C LYS A 106 -23.82 8.32 9.12
N ASN A 107 -25.03 8.13 8.58
CA ASN A 107 -25.61 8.95 7.51
C ASN A 107 -24.71 9.09 6.27
N PHE A 108 -23.91 8.05 5.98
CA PHE A 108 -23.11 8.02 4.77
C PHE A 108 -24.03 7.87 3.56
N GLU A 109 -24.11 8.93 2.76
CA GLU A 109 -24.85 8.97 1.51
C GLU A 109 -23.82 9.13 0.38
N PRO A 110 -23.37 8.02 -0.22
CA PRO A 110 -22.41 8.11 -1.31
C PRO A 110 -23.09 8.72 -2.52
N ALA A 111 -22.44 9.74 -3.08
CA ALA A 111 -22.87 10.39 -4.28
C ALA A 111 -21.73 10.52 -5.27
N LEU A 112 -22.06 10.24 -6.53
CA LEU A 112 -21.32 10.61 -7.72
C LEU A 112 -22.36 10.97 -8.78
N PHE A 113 -22.56 12.25 -8.98
CA PHE A 113 -23.52 12.78 -9.94
C PHE A 113 -22.77 13.55 -11.02
N THR A 114 -23.11 13.29 -12.27
CA THR A 114 -22.49 13.95 -13.42
C THR A 114 -23.53 14.54 -14.34
N ALA A 115 -23.34 15.80 -14.73
CA ALA A 115 -24.18 16.48 -15.70
C ALA A 115 -23.31 17.40 -16.58
N PRO A 116 -23.67 17.63 -17.84
CA PRO A 116 -22.94 18.58 -18.68
C PRO A 116 -23.15 20.02 -18.20
N CYS A 117 -22.09 20.82 -18.20
CA CYS A 117 -22.18 22.26 -17.96
C CYS A 117 -22.96 22.91 -19.10
N SER A 118 -24.04 23.63 -18.78
CA SER A 118 -24.86 24.33 -19.79
C SER A 118 -24.11 25.43 -20.54
N VAL A 119 -23.00 25.95 -19.98
CA VAL A 119 -22.19 27.02 -20.57
C VAL A 119 -21.10 26.46 -21.48
N CYS A 120 -20.35 25.46 -21.04
CA CYS A 120 -19.16 24.97 -21.76
C CYS A 120 -19.25 23.51 -22.24
N GLY A 121 -20.33 22.80 -21.95
CA GLY A 121 -20.55 21.40 -22.33
C GLY A 121 -19.69 20.37 -21.61
N LYS A 122 -18.67 20.80 -20.84
CA LYS A 122 -17.80 19.89 -20.07
C LYS A 122 -18.56 19.23 -18.92
N PRO A 123 -18.21 17.99 -18.53
CA PRO A 123 -18.86 17.31 -17.42
C PRO A 123 -18.58 18.04 -16.09
N MET A 124 -19.66 18.35 -15.38
CA MET A 124 -19.64 18.72 -13.97
C MET A 124 -19.75 17.44 -13.15
N ILE A 125 -18.86 17.26 -12.19
CA ILE A 125 -18.79 16.06 -11.35
C ILE A 125 -19.01 16.50 -9.91
N PHE A 126 -20.13 16.09 -9.32
CA PHE A 126 -20.44 16.32 -7.92
C PHE A 126 -20.31 15.01 -7.15
N ASN A 127 -19.79 15.08 -5.93
CA ASN A 127 -19.69 13.91 -5.08
C ASN A 127 -19.87 14.26 -3.60
N HIS A 128 -20.08 13.24 -2.78
CA HIS A 128 -20.32 13.36 -1.34
C HIS A 128 -19.17 13.99 -0.53
N LYS A 129 -17.98 14.19 -1.12
CA LYS A 129 -16.84 14.91 -0.51
C LYS A 129 -16.69 16.35 -1.00
N ASP A 130 -17.57 16.81 -1.89
CA ASP A 130 -17.57 18.21 -2.30
C ASP A 130 -17.84 19.11 -1.06
N PRO A 131 -17.05 20.17 -0.82
CA PRO A 131 -17.26 21.09 0.30
C PRO A 131 -18.68 21.68 0.36
N GLU A 132 -19.32 21.86 -0.79
CA GLU A 132 -20.67 22.42 -0.90
C GLU A 132 -21.75 21.34 -1.04
N TRP A 133 -21.39 20.06 -0.88
CA TRP A 133 -22.30 18.93 -1.05
C TRP A 133 -23.57 19.08 -0.22
N ALA A 134 -23.41 19.21 1.10
CA ALA A 134 -24.53 19.26 2.03
C ALA A 134 -25.30 20.59 1.99
N SER A 135 -24.61 21.70 1.74
CA SER A 135 -25.17 23.06 1.90
C SER A 135 -25.82 23.59 0.63
N LYS A 136 -25.33 23.21 -0.56
CA LYS A 136 -25.84 23.73 -1.84
C LYS A 136 -26.21 22.60 -2.79
N ILE A 137 -25.24 21.76 -3.15
CA ILE A 137 -25.38 20.85 -4.29
C ILE A 137 -26.53 19.85 -4.07
N ARG A 138 -26.53 19.13 -2.95
CA ARG A 138 -27.57 18.14 -2.64
C ARG A 138 -28.96 18.78 -2.54
N PRO A 139 -29.18 19.89 -1.81
CA PRO A 139 -30.46 20.60 -1.84
C PRO A 139 -30.93 20.96 -3.26
N TYR A 140 -30.05 21.50 -4.12
CA TYR A 140 -30.40 21.82 -5.51
C TYR A 140 -30.82 20.56 -6.28
N LEU A 141 -30.04 19.49 -6.20
CA LEU A 141 -30.38 18.22 -6.85
C LEU A 141 -31.72 17.66 -6.36
N LEU A 142 -32.02 17.71 -5.06
CA LEU A 142 -33.30 17.22 -4.55
C LEU A 142 -34.51 18.05 -5.06
N VAL A 143 -34.33 19.35 -5.25
CA VAL A 143 -35.38 20.22 -5.81
C VAL A 143 -35.60 19.93 -7.29
N ASP A 144 -34.52 19.86 -8.07
CA ASP A 144 -34.59 19.64 -9.52
C ASP A 144 -35.10 18.23 -9.86
N PHE A 145 -34.78 17.25 -9.02
CA PHE A 145 -35.14 15.84 -9.21
C PHE A 145 -36.36 15.40 -8.39
N LYS A 146 -37.10 16.33 -7.77
CA LYS A 146 -38.22 16.01 -6.85
C LYS A 146 -39.36 15.17 -7.46
N HIS A 147 -39.49 15.16 -8.78
CA HIS A 147 -40.50 14.40 -9.52
C HIS A 147 -39.91 13.23 -10.32
N TRP A 148 -38.61 12.98 -10.16
CA TRP A 148 -37.98 11.84 -10.80
C TRP A 148 -38.39 10.58 -10.06
N VAL A 149 -38.79 9.58 -10.84
CA VAL A 149 -39.21 8.28 -10.36
C VAL A 149 -38.39 7.22 -11.07
N HIS A 150 -38.15 6.09 -10.42
CA HIS A 150 -37.58 4.94 -11.13
C HIS A 150 -38.48 4.58 -12.31
N THR A 151 -37.88 4.19 -13.43
CA THR A 151 -38.61 3.82 -14.65
C THR A 151 -39.67 2.75 -14.39
N ASP A 152 -39.38 1.79 -13.51
CA ASP A 152 -40.36 0.76 -13.13
C ASP A 152 -41.42 1.25 -12.14
N CYS A 153 -41.14 2.30 -11.37
CA CYS A 153 -42.16 2.98 -10.57
C CYS A 153 -43.10 3.79 -11.46
N ALA A 154 -42.59 4.47 -12.49
CA ALA A 154 -43.40 5.24 -13.44
C ALA A 154 -44.44 4.34 -14.14
N LYS A 155 -44.02 3.16 -14.62
CA LYS A 155 -44.92 2.17 -15.26
C LYS A 155 -46.11 1.74 -14.39
N LYS A 156 -45.97 1.79 -13.06
CA LYS A 156 -47.03 1.42 -12.10
C LYS A 156 -48.01 2.56 -11.82
N MET A 157 -47.68 3.79 -12.20
CA MET A 157 -48.54 4.97 -12.03
C MET A 157 -49.43 5.24 -13.25
N GLU A 158 -49.09 4.66 -14.40
CA GLU A 158 -49.82 4.82 -15.67
C GLU A 158 -50.85 3.72 -15.94
N GLY A 159 -50.92 2.69 -15.08
CA GLY A 159 -51.90 1.59 -15.16
C GLY A 159 -52.84 1.57 -13.96
#